data_AF-A0A1C5CBW7-F1
#
_entry.id   AF-A0A1C5CBW7-F1
#
_cell.length_a   1.000
_cell.length_b   1.000
_cell.length_c   1.000
_cell.angle_alpha   90.00
_cell.angle_beta   90.00
_cell.angle_gamma   90.00
#
_symmetry.space_group_name_H-M   'P 1'
#
loop_
_entity.id
_entity.type
_entity.pdbx_description
1 polymer ?
#
loop_
_entity_poly.entity_id
_entity_poly.type
_entity_poly.pdbx_seq_one_letter_code
_entity_poly.pdbx_strand_id
1 'polypeptide(L)'
;MNDVRELLGRAVEGAGKPEFSAGAVYAKAARIRRRRRAAASAAVLAVVAAGAFTLPRAGGDEDPVHTSVASAGPSPFASADDRAGRLAALLPPDVGEIEEVSLLALIRGATPEQARTARLGPLDGQYAIRKDGGVGYLVLTLEDRETVEQKTGRPADPDEDLCVRVGQEPSRTDCEREPLPDGRTLTTWRDTMDVGGDDSADWGPELAARLTQSDGSQFLVRSSTGFEGSGTQGPLLSEPPLTRQQLKKLLTGPEVLPKS
;
A
#
# COMPACT_ATOMS: atom_id res chain seq x y z
N MET A 1 13.39 -53.60 -18.89
CA MET A 1 12.60 -52.48 -18.35
C MET A 1 12.95 -52.41 -16.88
N ASN A 2 13.75 -51.43 -16.48
CA ASN A 2 14.17 -51.30 -15.08
C ASN A 2 13.09 -50.54 -14.31
N ASP A 3 12.70 -51.10 -13.18
CA ASP A 3 11.59 -50.63 -12.37
C ASP A 3 11.96 -49.29 -11.71
N VAL A 4 11.05 -48.31 -11.75
CA VAL A 4 11.28 -46.94 -11.26
C VAL A 4 11.72 -46.92 -9.78
N ARG A 5 11.36 -47.96 -9.01
CA ARG A 5 11.83 -48.18 -7.64
C ARG A 5 13.32 -48.43 -7.51
N GLU A 6 13.96 -49.07 -8.50
CA GLU A 6 15.39 -49.37 -8.47
C GLU A 6 16.22 -48.10 -8.74
N LEU A 7 15.72 -47.19 -9.57
CA LEU A 7 16.34 -45.89 -9.83
C LEU A 7 16.24 -44.94 -8.64
N LEU A 8 15.12 -44.96 -7.91
CA LEU A 8 14.96 -44.19 -6.68
C LEU A 8 15.82 -44.74 -5.53
N GLY A 9 16.01 -46.05 -5.45
CA GLY A 9 16.90 -46.68 -4.46
C GLY A 9 18.36 -46.22 -4.59
N ARG A 10 18.88 -46.12 -5.82
CA ARG A 10 20.28 -45.68 -6.05
C ARG A 10 20.50 -44.18 -5.84
N ALA A 11 19.46 -43.35 -5.96
CA ALA A 11 19.57 -41.91 -5.71
C ALA A 11 19.68 -41.57 -4.21
N VAL A 12 19.15 -42.44 -3.33
CA VAL A 12 19.18 -42.23 -1.87
C VAL A 12 20.52 -42.67 -1.26
N GLU A 13 21.20 -43.68 -1.82
CA GLU A 13 22.51 -44.14 -1.32
C GLU A 13 23.65 -43.16 -1.63
N GLY A 14 23.49 -42.25 -2.59
CA GLY A 14 24.48 -41.21 -2.94
C GLY A 14 24.30 -39.87 -2.22
N ALA A 15 23.18 -39.66 -1.53
CA ALA A 15 22.91 -38.44 -0.79
C ALA A 15 23.48 -38.56 0.63
N GLY A 16 24.74 -38.17 0.79
CA GLY A 16 25.39 -38.08 2.10
C GLY A 16 24.52 -37.33 3.12
N LYS A 17 24.61 -37.74 4.40
CA LYS A 17 23.87 -37.08 5.49
C LYS A 17 24.27 -35.61 5.58
N PRO A 18 23.32 -34.67 5.70
CA PRO A 18 23.66 -33.26 5.88
C PRO A 18 24.41 -33.07 7.20
N GLU A 19 25.64 -32.56 7.13
CA GLU A 19 26.53 -32.33 8.27
C GLU A 19 26.26 -30.99 8.96
N PHE A 20 24.98 -30.62 9.12
CA PHE A 20 24.61 -29.38 9.79
C PHE A 20 23.53 -29.64 10.83
N SER A 21 23.92 -29.62 12.11
CA SER A 21 22.96 -29.66 13.22
C SER A 21 22.28 -28.30 13.35
N ALA A 22 20.97 -28.32 13.65
CA ALA A 22 20.15 -27.13 13.89
C ALA A 22 20.76 -26.17 14.93
N GLY A 23 21.65 -26.65 15.81
CA GLY A 23 22.37 -25.83 16.79
C GLY A 23 23.32 -24.79 16.19
N ALA A 24 23.85 -25.00 14.97
CA ALA A 24 24.74 -24.03 14.33
C ALA A 24 23.99 -22.75 13.87
N VAL A 25 22.71 -22.88 13.53
CA VAL A 25 21.85 -21.76 13.09
C VAL A 25 21.46 -20.90 14.30
N TYR A 26 21.16 -21.51 15.45
CA TYR A 26 20.85 -20.78 16.68
C TYR A 26 22.09 -20.10 17.33
N ALA A 27 23.29 -20.65 17.12
CA ALA A 27 24.53 -20.03 17.62
C ALA A 27 24.91 -18.73 16.89
N LYS A 28 24.58 -18.61 15.59
CA LYS A 28 24.84 -17.38 14.80
C LYS A 28 23.89 -16.23 15.18
N ALA A 29 22.66 -16.54 15.58
CA ALA A 29 21.68 -15.57 16.06
C ALA A 29 22.04 -14.98 17.45
N ALA A 30 22.62 -15.78 18.35
CA ALA A 30 23.02 -15.32 19.68
C ALA A 30 24.22 -14.33 19.65
N ARG A 31 25.13 -14.47 18.66
CA ARG A 31 26.33 -13.63 18.53
C ARG A 31 26.01 -12.20 18.05
N ILE A 32 24.93 -12.03 17.26
CA ILE A 32 24.47 -10.71 16.78
C ILE A 32 23.78 -9.92 17.91
N ARG A 33 22.98 -10.57 18.76
CA ARG A 33 22.36 -9.93 19.95
C ARG A 33 23.39 -9.44 20.97
N ARG A 34 24.51 -10.16 21.16
CA ARG A 34 25.60 -9.70 22.05
C ARG A 34 26.36 -8.51 21.49
N ARG A 35 26.58 -8.42 20.17
CA ARG A 35 27.21 -7.25 19.55
C ARG A 35 26.36 -5.97 19.64
N ARG A 36 25.03 -6.09 19.52
CA ARG A 36 24.12 -4.93 19.71
C ARG A 36 24.09 -4.42 21.15
N ARG A 37 24.24 -5.28 22.17
CA ARG A 37 24.33 -4.83 23.58
C ARG A 37 25.66 -4.22 23.96
N ALA A 38 26.75 -4.52 23.25
CA ALA A 38 28.06 -3.89 23.48
C ALA A 38 28.21 -2.51 22.81
N ALA A 39 27.39 -2.19 21.79
CA ALA A 39 27.43 -0.91 21.09
C ALA A 39 26.58 0.19 21.75
N ALA A 40 25.80 -0.13 22.79
CA ALA A 40 24.93 0.81 23.51
C ALA A 40 25.60 1.40 24.77
N SER A 41 26.93 1.42 24.85
CA SER A 41 27.68 1.91 26.01
C SER A 41 28.93 2.66 25.58
N ALA A 42 28.78 3.77 24.85
CA ALA A 42 29.83 4.78 24.71
C ALA A 42 29.28 6.09 24.13
N ALA A 43 28.64 6.91 24.96
CA ALA A 43 28.66 8.38 24.83
C ALA A 43 28.10 9.00 26.12
N VAL A 44 29.00 9.42 27.00
CA VAL A 44 28.72 10.29 28.15
C VAL A 44 29.53 11.58 27.93
N LEU A 45 28.92 12.71 28.34
CA LEU A 45 29.44 14.08 28.62
C LEU A 45 29.11 15.13 27.53
N ALA A 46 28.57 16.32 27.81
CA ALA A 46 28.21 17.00 29.05
C ALA A 46 27.30 18.26 28.81
N VAL A 47 26.36 18.49 29.74
CA VAL A 47 25.96 19.76 30.46
C VAL A 47 25.60 21.02 29.63
N VAL A 48 24.41 21.63 29.78
CA VAL A 48 24.12 22.78 30.69
C VAL A 48 22.71 22.73 31.31
N ALA A 49 22.64 23.16 32.58
CA ALA A 49 21.52 23.18 33.50
C ALA A 49 20.63 24.44 33.45
N ALA A 50 19.34 24.28 33.78
CA ALA A 50 18.40 25.17 34.51
C ALA A 50 16.97 24.62 34.26
N GLY A 51 16.05 24.43 35.19
CA GLY A 51 15.96 24.67 36.62
C GLY A 51 14.75 23.89 37.19
N ALA A 52 14.73 23.78 38.51
CA ALA A 52 13.84 23.09 39.45
C ALA A 52 12.35 22.86 39.05
N PHE A 53 11.77 21.71 39.44
CA PHE A 53 10.87 21.56 40.60
C PHE A 53 10.51 20.07 40.90
N THR A 54 10.83 19.66 42.13
CA THR A 54 10.25 18.62 43.04
C THR A 54 9.43 17.42 42.53
N LEU A 55 9.86 16.20 42.92
CA LEU A 55 9.06 14.96 43.13
C LEU A 55 8.79 14.77 44.65
N PRO A 56 8.06 13.74 45.19
CA PRO A 56 7.26 12.64 44.59
C PRO A 56 5.87 12.38 45.29
N ARG A 57 5.01 11.51 44.72
CA ARG A 57 4.18 10.59 45.55
C ARG A 57 3.69 9.36 44.76
N ALA A 58 3.72 8.22 45.44
CA ALA A 58 3.51 6.86 44.95
C ALA A 58 2.06 6.34 45.11
N GLY A 59 1.70 5.37 44.26
CA GLY A 59 0.87 4.20 44.62
C GLY A 59 -0.52 4.12 43.97
N GLY A 60 -0.76 3.05 43.19
CA GLY A 60 -2.08 2.56 42.80
C GLY A 60 -2.02 1.66 41.56
N ASP A 61 -2.40 0.39 41.68
CA ASP A 61 -2.52 -0.62 40.62
C ASP A 61 -3.30 -0.10 39.40
N GLU A 62 -2.77 -0.31 38.20
CA GLU A 62 -3.55 -0.22 36.96
C GLU A 62 -3.28 -1.44 36.07
N ASP A 63 -4.38 -2.13 35.77
CA ASP A 63 -4.55 -3.09 34.67
C ASP A 63 -3.85 -2.60 33.39
N PRO A 64 -3.40 -3.50 32.50
CA PRO A 64 -2.81 -3.09 31.24
C PRO A 64 -3.88 -2.47 30.35
N VAL A 65 -4.03 -1.14 30.47
CA VAL A 65 -4.75 -0.30 29.51
C VAL A 65 -4.07 -0.49 28.16
N HIS A 66 -4.85 -0.97 27.19
CA HIS A 66 -4.51 -0.92 25.78
C HIS A 66 -4.24 0.54 25.41
N THR A 67 -2.96 0.92 25.40
CA THR A 67 -2.52 2.21 24.90
C THR A 67 -2.65 2.17 23.38
N SER A 68 -3.82 2.62 22.92
CA SER A 68 -4.04 3.06 21.54
C SER A 68 -3.09 4.22 21.28
N VAL A 69 -1.96 3.94 20.65
CA VAL A 69 -1.04 4.96 20.17
C VAL A 69 -1.67 5.55 18.91
N ALA A 70 -2.56 6.53 19.09
CA ALA A 70 -2.82 7.49 18.04
C ALA A 70 -1.51 8.23 17.78
N SER A 71 -0.83 7.87 16.70
CA SER A 71 0.31 8.64 16.18
C SER A 71 -0.21 9.99 15.68
N ALA A 72 -0.45 10.93 16.60
CA ALA A 72 -0.77 12.32 16.32
C ALA A 72 0.49 13.13 15.92
N GLY A 73 1.44 12.48 15.25
CA GLY A 73 2.61 13.13 14.66
C GLY A 73 2.30 13.49 13.21
N PRO A 74 2.66 14.69 12.73
CA PRO A 74 2.50 15.04 11.33
C PRO A 74 3.20 14.00 10.45
N SER A 75 2.48 13.48 9.45
CA SER A 75 3.04 12.56 8.47
C SER A 75 4.27 13.20 7.83
N PRO A 76 5.43 12.53 7.78
CA PRO A 76 6.60 13.03 7.05
C PRO A 76 6.34 13.13 5.53
N PHE A 77 5.15 12.71 5.06
CA PHE A 77 4.67 12.79 3.69
C PHE A 77 3.65 13.90 3.45
N ALA A 78 3.30 14.71 4.46
CA ALA A 78 2.41 15.86 4.27
C ALA A 78 3.04 16.82 3.24
N SER A 79 2.43 16.92 2.04
CA SER A 79 2.92 17.84 1.02
C SER A 79 2.63 19.30 1.42
N ALA A 80 3.48 20.23 0.98
CA ALA A 80 3.25 21.66 1.15
C ALA A 80 1.96 22.15 0.48
N ASP A 81 1.48 21.42 -0.53
CA ASP A 81 0.13 21.53 -1.06
C ASP A 81 -0.84 20.67 -0.23
N ASP A 82 -1.92 21.25 0.29
CA ASP A 82 -2.95 20.54 1.06
C ASP A 82 -3.83 19.63 0.18
N ARG A 83 -3.25 18.57 -0.37
CA ARG A 83 -3.95 17.68 -1.32
C ARG A 83 -4.97 16.80 -0.64
N ALA A 84 -4.65 16.29 0.55
CA ALA A 84 -5.58 15.55 1.37
C ALA A 84 -6.82 16.41 1.69
N GLY A 85 -6.65 17.69 2.06
CA GLY A 85 -7.76 18.61 2.28
C GLY A 85 -8.57 18.90 1.00
N ARG A 86 -7.91 19.10 -0.14
CA ARG A 86 -8.60 19.26 -1.44
C ARG A 86 -9.41 18.01 -1.81
N LEU A 87 -8.84 16.82 -1.62
CA LEU A 87 -9.54 15.56 -1.88
C LEU A 87 -10.72 15.39 -0.92
N ALA A 88 -10.54 15.69 0.37
CA ALA A 88 -11.61 15.62 1.36
C ALA A 88 -12.78 16.55 1.02
N ALA A 89 -12.52 17.73 0.46
CA ALA A 89 -13.57 18.66 0.02
C ALA A 89 -14.42 18.14 -1.17
N LEU A 90 -13.91 17.18 -1.94
CA LEU A 90 -14.60 16.58 -3.09
C LEU A 90 -15.40 15.33 -2.71
N LEU A 91 -15.04 14.71 -1.59
CA LEU A 91 -15.64 13.46 -1.14
C LEU A 91 -16.76 13.70 -0.13
N PRO A 92 -17.74 12.78 -0.05
CA PRO A 92 -18.76 12.85 0.99
C PRO A 92 -18.14 12.80 2.40
N PRO A 93 -18.72 13.50 3.38
CA PRO A 93 -18.15 13.63 4.72
C PRO A 93 -18.08 12.30 5.49
N ASP A 94 -18.87 11.30 5.07
CA ASP A 94 -18.92 9.97 5.68
C ASP A 94 -17.82 9.01 5.16
N VAL A 95 -16.94 9.44 4.24
CA VAL A 95 -15.81 8.62 3.77
C VAL A 95 -14.75 8.41 4.86
N GLY A 96 -14.60 9.36 5.79
CA GLY A 96 -13.64 9.29 6.90
C GLY A 96 -12.53 10.33 6.81
N GLU A 97 -11.57 10.26 7.74
CA GLU A 97 -10.42 11.15 7.77
C GLU A 97 -9.42 10.76 6.68
N ILE A 98 -8.91 11.74 5.93
CA ILE A 98 -8.02 11.53 4.79
C ILE A 98 -6.64 12.08 5.10
N GLU A 99 -5.62 11.23 4.91
CA GLU A 99 -4.22 11.55 5.14
C GLU A 99 -3.40 11.17 3.90
N GLU A 100 -2.53 12.05 3.39
CA GLU A 100 -1.58 11.64 2.36
C GLU A 100 -0.47 10.77 2.96
N VAL A 101 -0.21 9.63 2.34
CA VAL A 101 0.77 8.63 2.78
C VAL A 101 1.66 8.16 1.63
N SER A 102 2.67 7.36 1.97
CA SER A 102 3.43 6.58 1.01
C SER A 102 3.28 5.09 1.31
N LEU A 103 2.55 4.37 0.47
CA LEU A 103 2.40 2.92 0.54
C LEU A 103 3.74 2.22 0.38
N LEU A 104 4.66 2.75 -0.43
CA LEU A 104 6.00 2.17 -0.54
C LEU A 104 6.77 2.29 0.78
N ALA A 105 6.64 3.41 1.49
CA ALA A 105 7.23 3.59 2.80
C ALA A 105 6.56 2.69 3.86
N LEU A 106 5.24 2.58 3.84
CA LEU A 106 4.49 1.72 4.77
C LEU A 106 4.83 0.24 4.53
N ILE A 107 4.70 -0.25 3.30
CA ILE A 107 4.79 -1.68 2.97
C ILE A 107 6.24 -2.16 2.91
N ARG A 108 7.15 -1.32 2.39
CA ARG A 108 8.54 -1.71 2.11
C ARG A 108 9.57 -0.94 2.94
N GLY A 109 9.16 -0.04 3.82
CA GLY A 109 10.08 0.75 4.66
C GLY A 109 10.95 1.73 3.86
N ALA A 110 10.53 2.11 2.65
CA ALA A 110 11.26 3.04 1.81
C ALA A 110 11.38 4.43 2.45
N THR A 111 12.52 5.11 2.22
CA THR A 111 12.70 6.49 2.68
C THR A 111 11.81 7.45 1.88
N PRO A 112 11.54 8.67 2.38
CA PRO A 112 10.78 9.66 1.64
C PRO A 112 11.33 9.92 0.24
N GLU A 113 12.65 9.94 0.06
CA GLU A 113 13.30 10.13 -1.24
C GLU A 113 13.03 8.98 -2.21
N GLN A 114 13.09 7.74 -1.71
CA GLN A 114 12.83 6.53 -2.50
C GLN A 114 11.36 6.42 -2.91
N ALA A 115 10.46 6.95 -2.09
CA ALA A 115 9.02 6.94 -2.34
C ALA A 115 8.50 8.09 -3.22
N ARG A 116 9.38 9.01 -3.66
CA ARG A 116 8.94 10.10 -4.55
C ARG A 116 8.56 9.56 -5.91
N THR A 117 7.31 9.78 -6.29
CA THR A 117 6.81 9.50 -7.64
C THR A 117 6.64 10.80 -8.41
N ALA A 118 6.88 10.74 -9.73
CA ALA A 118 6.41 11.80 -10.63
C ALA A 118 4.88 11.88 -10.54
N ARG A 119 4.36 13.10 -10.63
CA ARG A 119 2.92 13.40 -10.49
C ARG A 119 2.52 14.26 -11.68
N LEU A 120 1.46 13.86 -12.37
CA LEU A 120 0.94 14.58 -13.52
C LEU A 120 -0.36 15.29 -13.16
N GLY A 121 -1.20 14.65 -12.35
CA GLY A 121 -2.50 15.14 -11.91
C GLY A 121 -2.45 15.97 -10.62
N PRO A 122 -3.40 16.90 -10.43
CA PRO A 122 -3.49 17.74 -9.23
C PRO A 122 -3.77 16.96 -7.94
N LEU A 123 -4.40 15.79 -8.05
CA LEU A 123 -4.71 14.90 -6.91
C LEU A 123 -3.91 13.59 -6.96
N ASP A 124 -2.91 13.47 -7.83
CA ASP A 124 -2.06 12.27 -7.90
C ASP A 124 -1.39 12.01 -6.55
N GLY A 125 -1.63 10.84 -5.98
CA GLY A 125 -1.19 10.53 -4.63
C GLY A 125 -1.75 9.23 -4.09
N GLN A 126 -1.34 8.93 -2.86
CA GLN A 126 -1.77 7.77 -2.10
C GLN A 126 -2.30 8.30 -0.77
N TYR A 127 -3.51 7.91 -0.42
CA TYR A 127 -4.23 8.47 0.71
C TYR A 127 -4.69 7.34 1.62
N ALA A 128 -4.41 7.45 2.92
CA ALA A 128 -5.05 6.62 3.93
C ALA A 128 -6.41 7.24 4.29
N ILE A 129 -7.42 6.40 4.43
CA ILE A 129 -8.77 6.79 4.82
C ILE A 129 -9.12 6.04 6.11
N ARG A 130 -9.35 6.78 7.19
CA ARG A 130 -9.66 6.22 8.52
C ARG A 130 -11.15 6.38 8.80
N LYS A 131 -11.82 5.27 9.05
CA LYS A 131 -13.26 5.24 9.32
C LYS A 131 -13.60 4.07 10.22
N ASP A 132 -14.41 4.31 11.24
CA ASP A 132 -14.96 3.29 12.15
C ASP A 132 -13.89 2.35 12.75
N GLY A 133 -12.68 2.89 12.98
CA GLY A 133 -11.54 2.14 13.54
C GLY A 133 -10.71 1.35 12.51
N GLY A 134 -11.12 1.28 11.25
CA GLY A 134 -10.35 0.68 10.16
C GLY A 134 -9.61 1.71 9.30
N VAL A 135 -8.70 1.21 8.45
CA VAL A 135 -7.89 2.01 7.53
C VAL A 135 -7.92 1.39 6.14
N GLY A 136 -8.50 2.14 5.19
CA GLY A 136 -8.46 1.84 3.77
C GLY A 136 -7.51 2.78 3.04
N TYR A 137 -7.31 2.52 1.75
CA TYR A 137 -6.44 3.35 0.92
C TYR A 137 -7.12 3.77 -0.37
N LEU A 138 -6.85 5.00 -0.80
CA LEU A 138 -7.19 5.50 -2.12
C LEU A 138 -5.91 5.86 -2.86
N VAL A 139 -5.69 5.27 -4.02
CA VAL A 139 -4.58 5.62 -4.91
C VAL A 139 -5.14 6.28 -6.14
N LEU A 140 -4.65 7.47 -6.47
CA LEU A 140 -5.02 8.25 -7.64
C LEU A 140 -3.76 8.45 -8.49
N THR A 141 -3.82 8.09 -9.76
CA THR A 141 -2.67 8.23 -10.66
C THR A 141 -3.12 8.58 -12.07
N LEU A 142 -2.74 9.75 -12.54
CA LEU A 142 -2.79 10.09 -13.94
C LEU A 142 -1.53 9.57 -14.65
N GLU A 143 -1.73 8.92 -15.78
CA GLU A 143 -0.68 8.44 -16.67
C GLU A 143 -0.87 9.06 -18.04
N ASP A 144 0.17 9.68 -18.56
CA ASP A 144 0.19 10.10 -19.96
C ASP A 144 0.29 8.89 -20.90
N ARG A 145 -0.03 9.13 -22.16
CA ARG A 145 -0.01 8.11 -23.22
C ARG A 145 1.34 7.39 -23.27
N GLU A 146 2.45 8.11 -23.18
CA GLU A 146 3.80 7.53 -23.26
C GLU A 146 4.03 6.54 -22.10
N THR A 147 3.64 6.91 -20.88
CA THR A 147 3.72 6.04 -19.70
C THR A 147 2.87 4.77 -19.88
N VAL A 148 1.66 4.91 -20.43
CA VAL A 148 0.79 3.75 -20.73
C VAL A 148 1.49 2.83 -21.73
N GLU A 149 1.96 3.36 -22.85
CA GLU A 149 2.60 2.60 -23.92
C GLU A 149 3.87 1.88 -23.45
N GLN A 150 4.69 2.54 -22.63
CA GLN A 150 5.88 1.95 -22.04
C GLN A 150 5.54 0.79 -21.10
N LYS A 151 4.50 0.93 -20.26
CA LYS A 151 4.07 -0.12 -19.33
C LYS A 151 3.46 -1.32 -20.03
N THR A 152 2.69 -1.09 -21.09
CA THR A 152 1.98 -2.16 -21.81
C THR A 152 2.79 -2.77 -22.94
N GLY A 153 3.87 -2.11 -23.39
CA GLY A 153 4.68 -2.54 -24.53
C GLY A 153 3.93 -2.51 -25.87
N ARG A 154 2.83 -1.76 -25.94
CA ARG A 154 1.95 -1.64 -27.12
C ARG A 154 1.30 -0.26 -27.14
N PRO A 155 0.83 0.23 -28.31
CA PRO A 155 0.12 1.49 -28.41
C PRO A 155 -1.05 1.57 -27.43
N ALA A 156 -1.26 2.73 -26.82
CA ALA A 156 -2.42 2.99 -25.97
C ALA A 156 -3.68 2.99 -26.85
N ASP A 157 -4.66 2.19 -26.46
CA ASP A 157 -5.93 2.03 -27.16
C ASP A 157 -7.07 2.57 -26.29
N PRO A 158 -7.63 3.76 -26.61
CA PRO A 158 -8.77 4.32 -25.89
C PRO A 158 -10.02 3.42 -25.90
N ASP A 159 -10.14 2.55 -26.90
CA ASP A 159 -11.28 1.67 -27.12
C ASP A 159 -11.11 0.28 -26.50
N GLU A 160 -9.99 0.02 -25.81
CA GLU A 160 -9.75 -1.26 -25.14
C GLU A 160 -10.86 -1.62 -24.14
N ASP A 161 -11.40 -2.84 -24.25
CA ASP A 161 -12.39 -3.39 -23.31
C ASP A 161 -11.74 -4.24 -22.22
N LEU A 162 -11.54 -3.65 -21.04
CA LEU A 162 -10.94 -4.37 -19.90
C LEU A 162 -11.90 -5.38 -19.27
N CYS A 163 -13.20 -5.27 -19.53
CA CYS A 163 -14.17 -6.24 -19.02
C CYS A 163 -14.15 -7.54 -19.82
N VAL A 164 -13.57 -7.53 -21.02
CA VAL A 164 -13.30 -8.74 -21.78
C VAL A 164 -11.99 -9.35 -21.27
N ARG A 165 -12.07 -10.56 -20.73
CA ARG A 165 -10.88 -11.30 -20.30
C ARG A 165 -10.04 -11.69 -21.51
N VAL A 166 -8.76 -11.31 -21.51
CA VAL A 166 -7.78 -11.72 -22.51
C VAL A 166 -6.78 -12.69 -21.89
N GLY A 167 -6.59 -13.86 -22.52
CA GLY A 167 -5.60 -14.85 -22.10
C GLY A 167 -5.75 -15.32 -20.64
N GLN A 168 -4.67 -15.23 -19.88
CA GLN A 168 -4.57 -15.70 -18.50
C GLN A 168 -4.75 -14.60 -17.44
N GLU A 169 -5.22 -13.40 -17.82
CA GLU A 169 -5.44 -12.31 -16.87
C GLU A 169 -6.39 -12.72 -15.74
N PRO A 170 -6.17 -12.25 -14.49
CA PRO A 170 -7.13 -12.44 -13.40
C PRO A 170 -8.54 -12.00 -13.80
N SER A 171 -9.56 -12.71 -13.34
CA SER A 171 -10.95 -12.31 -13.60
C SER A 171 -11.26 -11.03 -12.85
N ARG A 172 -11.56 -9.96 -13.58
CA ARG A 172 -12.23 -8.78 -13.05
C ARG A 172 -13.68 -9.13 -12.75
N THR A 173 -14.13 -8.93 -11.52
CA THR A 173 -15.52 -9.18 -11.12
C THR A 173 -16.31 -7.88 -11.14
N ASP A 174 -17.62 -7.95 -11.37
CA ASP A 174 -18.50 -6.78 -11.47
C ASP A 174 -17.92 -5.67 -12.38
N CYS A 175 -17.32 -6.06 -13.51
CA CYS A 175 -16.71 -5.11 -14.42
C CYS A 175 -17.79 -4.40 -15.24
N GLU A 176 -17.80 -3.08 -15.19
CA GLU A 176 -18.69 -2.25 -16.00
C GLU A 176 -17.85 -1.25 -16.77
N ARG A 177 -18.16 -1.14 -18.06
CA ARG A 177 -17.60 -0.16 -18.98
C ARG A 177 -18.71 0.84 -19.35
N GLU A 178 -18.45 2.11 -19.09
CA GLU A 178 -19.36 3.23 -19.35
C GLU A 178 -18.71 4.25 -20.28
N PRO A 179 -19.17 4.36 -21.54
CA PRO A 179 -18.82 5.48 -22.42
C PRO A 179 -19.41 6.78 -21.88
N LEU A 180 -18.60 7.84 -21.80
CA LEU A 180 -19.01 9.16 -21.35
C LEU A 180 -19.31 10.08 -22.56
N PRO A 181 -20.17 11.12 -22.40
CA PRO A 181 -20.59 11.98 -23.51
C PRO A 181 -19.45 12.76 -24.21
N ASP A 182 -18.30 12.92 -23.56
CA ASP A 182 -17.14 13.63 -24.07
C ASP A 182 -16.10 12.71 -24.73
N GLY A 183 -16.47 11.46 -25.01
CA GLY A 183 -15.61 10.48 -25.68
C GLY A 183 -14.64 9.77 -24.75
N ARG A 184 -14.64 10.10 -23.45
CA ARG A 184 -13.91 9.31 -22.43
C ARG A 184 -14.65 8.01 -22.14
N THR A 185 -13.94 7.03 -21.61
CA THR A 185 -14.53 5.77 -21.13
C THR A 185 -14.16 5.54 -19.67
N LEU A 186 -15.15 5.33 -18.81
CA LEU A 186 -14.96 4.91 -17.43
C LEU A 186 -15.18 3.40 -17.33
N THR A 187 -14.14 2.66 -16.95
CA THR A 187 -14.23 1.22 -16.66
C THR A 187 -13.97 0.99 -15.19
N THR A 188 -14.79 0.17 -14.54
CA THR A 188 -14.82 0.07 -13.08
C THR A 188 -15.14 -1.37 -12.68
N TRP A 189 -14.34 -1.96 -11.78
CA TRP A 189 -14.39 -3.38 -11.46
C TRP A 189 -13.98 -3.65 -10.01
N ARG A 190 -14.39 -4.81 -9.49
CA ARG A 190 -13.92 -5.33 -8.21
C ARG A 190 -12.73 -6.24 -8.43
N ASP A 191 -11.72 -6.04 -7.60
CA ASP A 191 -10.55 -6.90 -7.49
C ASP A 191 -10.54 -7.50 -6.08
N THR A 192 -10.53 -8.82 -5.98
CA THR A 192 -10.43 -9.49 -4.68
C THR A 192 -9.00 -9.44 -4.14
N MET A 193 -8.03 -9.06 -4.98
CA MET A 193 -6.61 -9.05 -4.66
C MET A 193 -6.08 -10.43 -4.22
N ASP A 194 -6.69 -11.52 -4.72
CA ASP A 194 -6.24 -12.90 -4.54
C ASP A 194 -4.96 -13.21 -5.35
N VAL A 195 -4.02 -12.28 -5.39
CA VAL A 195 -2.74 -12.41 -6.09
C VAL A 195 -1.69 -12.95 -5.14
N GLY A 196 -1.47 -14.26 -5.16
CA GLY A 196 -0.32 -14.87 -4.49
C GLY A 196 0.98 -14.37 -5.12
N GLY A 197 1.80 -13.64 -4.36
CA GLY A 197 3.06 -13.07 -4.84
C GLY A 197 3.92 -12.51 -3.71
N ASP A 198 5.19 -12.21 -4.03
CA ASP A 198 6.25 -11.71 -3.11
C ASP A 198 6.03 -10.24 -2.63
N ASP A 199 4.79 -9.75 -2.78
CA ASP A 199 4.35 -8.50 -2.19
C ASP A 199 4.13 -8.71 -0.70
N SER A 200 4.89 -7.99 0.13
CA SER A 200 4.90 -8.17 1.59
C SER A 200 3.63 -7.65 2.29
N ALA A 201 2.58 -7.37 1.52
CA ALA A 201 1.31 -6.86 1.97
C ALA A 201 0.19 -7.71 1.37
N ASP A 202 -0.59 -8.33 2.25
CA ASP A 202 -1.80 -9.06 1.86
C ASP A 202 -2.93 -8.03 1.72
N TRP A 203 -3.21 -7.64 0.48
CA TRP A 203 -4.21 -6.62 0.18
C TRP A 203 -5.61 -7.16 0.38
N GLY A 204 -6.48 -6.34 0.99
CA GLY A 204 -7.91 -6.62 1.03
C GLY A 204 -8.61 -6.24 -0.28
N PRO A 205 -9.92 -6.53 -0.38
CA PRO A 205 -10.72 -6.23 -1.57
C PRO A 205 -10.65 -4.77 -2.02
N GLU A 206 -10.72 -4.57 -3.33
CA GLU A 206 -10.66 -3.25 -3.95
C GLU A 206 -11.82 -3.00 -4.91
N LEU A 207 -12.24 -1.74 -4.98
CA LEU A 207 -12.95 -1.18 -6.11
C LEU A 207 -11.94 -0.36 -6.94
N ALA A 208 -11.68 -0.82 -8.15
CA ALA A 208 -10.76 -0.17 -9.08
C ALA A 208 -11.52 0.54 -10.19
N ALA A 209 -10.93 1.61 -10.70
CA ALA A 209 -11.46 2.36 -11.83
C ALA A 209 -10.34 2.79 -12.78
N ARG A 210 -10.68 2.90 -14.06
CA ARG A 210 -9.86 3.51 -15.10
C ARG A 210 -10.73 4.46 -15.90
N LEU A 211 -10.38 5.73 -15.94
CA LEU A 211 -10.92 6.69 -16.88
C LEU A 211 -9.94 6.86 -18.03
N THR A 212 -10.26 6.30 -19.19
CA THR A 212 -9.46 6.41 -20.40
C THR A 212 -9.85 7.66 -21.18
N GLN A 213 -8.85 8.46 -21.55
CA GLN A 213 -9.00 9.67 -22.34
C GLN A 213 -8.87 9.37 -23.83
N SER A 214 -9.40 10.25 -24.68
CA SER A 214 -9.36 10.08 -26.15
C SER A 214 -7.94 10.12 -26.74
N ASP A 215 -6.97 10.71 -26.03
CA ASP A 215 -5.57 10.77 -26.45
C ASP A 215 -4.76 9.50 -26.07
N GLY A 216 -5.37 8.59 -25.31
CA GLY A 216 -4.73 7.38 -24.79
C GLY A 216 -4.07 7.55 -23.42
N SER A 217 -4.12 8.74 -22.81
CA SER A 217 -3.83 8.90 -21.38
C SER A 217 -4.94 8.28 -20.53
N GLN A 218 -4.63 7.97 -19.27
CA GLN A 218 -5.61 7.34 -18.38
C GLN A 218 -5.46 7.81 -16.93
N PHE A 219 -6.58 7.88 -16.23
CA PHE A 219 -6.61 8.07 -14.79
C PHE A 219 -6.97 6.76 -14.11
N LEU A 220 -6.07 6.25 -13.27
CA LEU A 220 -6.24 5.03 -12.50
C LEU A 220 -6.63 5.34 -11.07
N VAL A 221 -7.60 4.59 -10.56
CA VAL A 221 -7.99 4.62 -9.15
C VAL A 221 -8.00 3.22 -8.57
N ARG A 222 -7.46 3.09 -7.36
CA ARG A 222 -7.64 1.92 -6.50
C ARG A 222 -8.23 2.39 -5.18
N SER A 223 -9.42 1.91 -4.85
CA SER A 223 -10.05 2.10 -3.54
C SER A 223 -10.01 0.78 -2.81
N SER A 224 -9.10 0.65 -1.85
CA SER A 224 -8.80 -0.60 -1.14
C SER A 224 -9.32 -0.57 0.29
N THR A 225 -9.81 -1.70 0.79
CA THR A 225 -10.16 -1.88 2.20
C THR A 225 -8.96 -1.79 3.13
N GLY A 226 -7.73 -1.86 2.62
CA GLY A 226 -6.51 -1.90 3.44
C GLY A 226 -5.59 -3.04 3.04
N PHE A 227 -4.56 -3.26 3.83
CA PHE A 227 -3.69 -4.43 3.72
C PHE A 227 -3.25 -4.93 5.10
N GLU A 228 -2.95 -6.22 5.17
CA GLU A 228 -2.33 -6.86 6.31
C GLU A 228 -0.82 -7.03 6.08
N GLY A 229 -0.05 -7.08 7.16
CA GLY A 229 1.40 -7.26 7.12
C GLY A 229 2.17 -6.12 7.80
N SER A 230 3.46 -6.04 7.49
CA SER A 230 4.33 -5.01 8.05
C SER A 230 3.92 -3.62 7.56
N GLY A 231 3.81 -2.66 8.48
CA GLY A 231 3.46 -1.28 8.17
C GLY A 231 1.96 -1.01 8.01
N THR A 232 1.11 -2.00 8.29
CA THR A 232 -0.34 -1.78 8.41
C THR A 232 -0.62 -0.71 9.48
N GLN A 233 -1.63 0.13 9.22
CA GLN A 233 -1.98 1.27 10.07
C GLN A 233 -3.26 1.06 10.88
N GLY A 234 -3.88 -0.12 10.79
CA GLY A 234 -5.10 -0.52 11.48
C GLY A 234 -5.77 -1.71 10.80
N PRO A 235 -6.90 -2.20 11.34
CA PRO A 235 -7.74 -3.20 10.67
C PRO A 235 -8.22 -2.71 9.30
N LEU A 236 -8.55 -3.65 8.42
CA LEU A 236 -9.19 -3.34 7.14
C LEU A 236 -10.56 -2.69 7.37
N LEU A 237 -10.95 -1.79 6.48
CA LEU A 237 -12.34 -1.37 6.36
C LEU A 237 -13.22 -2.55 5.93
N SER A 238 -14.49 -2.54 6.33
CA SER A 238 -15.46 -3.55 5.91
C SER A 238 -15.77 -3.49 4.42
N GLU A 239 -15.62 -2.31 3.80
CA GLU A 239 -15.86 -2.06 2.37
C GLU A 239 -14.82 -1.05 1.85
N PRO A 240 -14.52 -1.06 0.53
CA PRO A 240 -13.71 -0.02 -0.08
C PRO A 240 -14.23 1.38 0.29
N PRO A 241 -13.35 2.36 0.55
CA PRO A 241 -13.75 3.66 1.08
C PRO A 241 -14.62 4.47 0.13
N LEU A 242 -14.60 4.19 -1.18
CA LEU A 242 -15.47 4.82 -2.16
C LEU A 242 -16.38 3.80 -2.84
N THR A 243 -17.65 4.17 -3.01
CA THR A 243 -18.61 3.48 -3.87
C THR A 243 -18.33 3.78 -5.35
N ARG A 244 -18.89 2.97 -6.25
CA ARG A 244 -18.81 3.18 -7.70
C ARG A 244 -19.32 4.56 -8.12
N GLN A 245 -20.42 5.01 -7.52
CA GLN A 245 -21.01 6.31 -7.81
C GLN A 245 -20.09 7.46 -7.35
N GLN A 246 -19.48 7.35 -6.18
CA GLN A 246 -18.53 8.34 -5.67
C GLN A 246 -17.26 8.38 -6.53
N LEU A 247 -16.72 7.22 -6.95
CA LEU A 247 -15.59 7.15 -7.89
C LEU A 247 -15.91 7.82 -9.22
N LYS A 248 -17.07 7.52 -9.80
CA LYS A 248 -17.52 8.17 -11.04
C LYS A 248 -17.59 9.68 -10.87
N LYS A 249 -18.20 10.17 -9.80
CA LYS A 249 -18.30 11.61 -9.51
C LYS A 249 -16.91 12.26 -9.38
N LEU A 250 -16.00 11.62 -8.65
CA LEU A 250 -14.64 12.11 -8.48
C LEU A 250 -13.90 12.17 -9.82
N LEU A 251 -13.93 11.09 -10.60
CA LEU A 251 -13.14 10.95 -11.83
C LEU A 251 -13.65 11.80 -12.99
N THR A 252 -14.96 12.08 -13.02
CA THR A 252 -15.56 12.92 -14.05
C THR A 252 -15.55 14.40 -13.69
N GLY A 253 -15.14 14.75 -12.47
CA GLY A 253 -14.99 16.12 -12.01
C GLY A 253 -13.80 16.85 -12.66
N PRO A 254 -13.87 18.17 -12.85
CA PRO A 254 -12.76 18.94 -13.40
C PRO A 254 -11.53 19.00 -12.47
N GLU A 255 -11.69 18.73 -11.18
CA GLU A 255 -10.65 18.90 -10.16
C GLU A 255 -9.58 17.81 -10.19
N VAL A 256 -9.86 16.66 -10.82
CA VAL A 256 -8.87 15.57 -11.00
C VAL A 256 -8.06 15.71 -12.28
N LEU A 257 -8.49 16.55 -13.23
CA LEU A 257 -7.81 16.73 -14.51
C LEU A 257 -6.75 17.83 -14.42
N PRO A 258 -5.62 17.72 -15.14
CA PRO A 258 -4.69 18.81 -15.30
C PRO A 258 -5.42 20.02 -15.91
N LYS A 259 -5.06 21.23 -15.47
CA LYS A 259 -5.53 22.44 -16.13
C LYS A 259 -4.83 22.55 -17.48
N SER A 260 -5.62 22.55 -18.55
CA SER A 260 -5.20 22.88 -19.91
C SER A 260 -4.83 24.34 -20.05
#